data_AF-A0A1Q7RBQ2-F1
#
_entry.id   AF-A0A1Q7RBQ2-F1
#
_cell.length_a   1.000
_cell.length_b   1.000
_cell.length_c   1.000
_cell.angle_alpha   90.00
_cell.angle_beta   90.00
_cell.angle_gamma   90.00
#
_symmetry.space_group_name_H-M   'P 1'
#
loop_
_entity.id
_entity.type
_entity.pdbx_description
1 polymer ?
#
loop_
_entity_poly.entity_id
_entity_poly.type
_entity_poly.pdbx_seq_one_letter_code
_entity_poly.pdbx_strand_id
1 'polypeptide(L)'
;MTFWHKRDWQQYYEIARRPWQRLRPPRPVYPTGLNRVQPAAGFSLSELDDAGINIDVAEQLGLPVDAGRIGAYGPNVSALRDFVTAARRPT
;
A
#
# COMPACT_ATOMS: atom_id res chain seq x y z
N MET A 1 -24.26 -19.60 12.14
CA MET A 1 -24.14 -19.30 10.70
C MET A 1 -24.97 -18.07 10.40
N THR A 2 -24.33 -16.92 10.19
CA THR A 2 -25.02 -15.67 9.84
C THR A 2 -25.30 -15.65 8.34
N PHE A 3 -26.58 -15.71 7.96
CA PHE A 3 -27.00 -15.54 6.58
C PHE A 3 -27.09 -14.04 6.26
N TRP A 4 -26.50 -13.65 5.14
CA TRP A 4 -26.55 -12.28 4.65
C TRP A 4 -27.96 -11.93 4.18
N HIS A 5 -28.54 -10.87 4.72
CA HIS A 5 -29.83 -10.36 4.28
C HIS A 5 -29.66 -9.46 3.04
N LYS A 6 -30.76 -9.23 2.32
CA LYS A 6 -30.79 -8.39 1.10
C LYS A 6 -30.20 -6.99 1.33
N ARG A 7 -30.40 -6.41 2.52
CA ARG A 7 -29.81 -5.12 2.92
C ARG A 7 -28.28 -5.19 3.03
N ASP A 8 -27.74 -6.27 3.58
CA ASP A 8 -26.30 -6.46 3.71
C ASP A 8 -25.64 -6.57 2.33
N TRP A 9 -26.29 -7.28 1.40
CA TRP A 9 -25.86 -7.37 0.01
C TRP A 9 -25.88 -6.02 -0.71
N GLN A 10 -26.93 -5.22 -0.49
CA GLN A 10 -27.06 -3.90 -1.11
C GLN A 10 -26.00 -2.93 -0.57
N GLN A 11 -25.76 -2.93 0.74
CA GLN A 11 -24.73 -2.12 1.38
C GLN A 11 -23.32 -2.52 0.92
N TYR A 12 -23.03 -3.82 0.81
CA TYR A 12 -21.78 -4.31 0.24
C TYR A 12 -21.59 -3.84 -1.20
N TYR A 13 -22.62 -3.97 -2.03
CA TYR A 13 -22.56 -3.59 -3.45
C TYR A 13 -22.32 -2.09 -3.64
N GLU A 14 -22.96 -1.25 -2.81
CA GLU A 14 -22.72 0.20 -2.81
C GLU A 14 -21.29 0.55 -2.38
N ILE A 15 -20.74 -0.12 -1.36
CA ILE A 15 -19.35 0.07 -0.93
C ILE A 15 -18.38 -0.37 -2.05
N ALA A 16 -18.65 -1.51 -2.68
CA ALA A 16 -17.81 -2.05 -3.76
C ALA A 16 -17.89 -1.23 -5.07
N ARG A 17 -19.02 -0.56 -5.33
CA ARG A 17 -19.22 0.31 -6.50
C ARG A 17 -18.67 1.72 -6.36
N ARG A 18 -18.34 2.18 -5.15
CA ARG A 18 -17.72 3.50 -4.98
C ARG A 18 -16.48 3.56 -5.89
N PRO A 19 -16.31 4.63 -6.68
CA PRO A 19 -15.05 4.85 -7.38
C PRO A 19 -13.92 4.72 -6.35
N TRP A 20 -12.79 4.15 -6.73
CA TRP A 20 -11.60 4.06 -5.87
C TRP A 20 -11.11 5.48 -5.53
N GLN A 21 -11.80 6.18 -4.63
CA GLN A 21 -11.56 7.58 -4.26
C GLN A 21 -10.41 7.73 -3.27
N ARG A 22 -9.98 6.62 -2.63
CA ARG A 22 -8.75 6.59 -1.84
C ARG A 22 -7.64 6.04 -2.71
N LEU A 23 -6.58 6.84 -2.90
CA LEU A 23 -5.30 6.38 -3.41
C LEU A 23 -4.92 5.13 -2.62
N ARG A 24 -4.99 3.96 -3.26
CA ARG A 24 -4.59 2.72 -2.59
C ARG A 24 -3.08 2.81 -2.31
N PRO A 25 -2.64 2.43 -1.10
CA PRO A 25 -1.21 2.36 -0.83
C PRO A 25 -0.55 1.37 -1.79
N PRO A 26 0.63 1.70 -2.35
CA PRO A 26 1.39 0.79 -3.19
C PRO A 26 1.75 -0.48 -2.40
N ARG A 27 1.97 -1.58 -3.12
CA ARG A 27 2.43 -2.85 -2.55
C ARG A 27 3.86 -3.12 -3.02
N PRO A 28 4.81 -3.38 -2.10
CA PRO A 28 6.21 -3.54 -2.47
C PRO A 28 6.49 -4.89 -3.11
N VAL A 29 7.60 -4.93 -3.84
CA VAL A 29 8.15 -6.15 -4.42
C VAL A 29 9.64 -6.28 -4.11
N TYR A 30 10.21 -7.49 -4.23
CA TYR A 30 11.65 -7.71 -4.09
C TYR A 30 12.19 -8.53 -5.28
N PRO A 31 13.42 -8.26 -5.72
CA PRO A 31 14.04 -8.99 -6.83
C PRO A 31 14.43 -10.42 -6.40
N THR A 32 14.28 -11.38 -7.30
CA THR A 32 14.63 -12.79 -7.05
C THR A 32 15.83 -13.30 -7.88
N GLY A 33 16.64 -12.39 -8.43
CA GLY A 33 17.89 -12.71 -9.13
C GLY A 33 17.76 -13.15 -10.60
N LEU A 34 16.52 -13.38 -11.10
CA LEU A 34 16.26 -13.85 -12.47
C LEU A 34 15.50 -12.83 -13.34
N ASN A 35 15.77 -11.53 -13.15
CA ASN A 35 14.98 -10.43 -13.72
C ASN A 35 13.47 -10.58 -13.43
N ARG A 36 13.16 -11.14 -12.26
CA ARG A 36 11.81 -11.35 -11.74
C ARG A 36 11.69 -10.63 -10.41
N VAL A 37 10.46 -10.24 -10.11
CA VAL A 37 10.08 -9.65 -8.83
C VAL A 37 9.00 -10.49 -8.18
N GLN A 38 9.00 -10.53 -6.86
CA GLN A 38 7.94 -11.16 -6.07
C GLN A 38 7.30 -10.16 -5.12
N PRO A 39 6.00 -10.30 -4.82
CA PRO A 39 5.33 -9.45 -3.86
C PRO A 39 5.93 -9.62 -2.47
N ALA A 40 6.18 -8.51 -1.79
CA ALA A 40 6.56 -8.48 -0.38
C ALA A 40 5.33 -8.28 0.52
N ALA A 41 5.43 -8.70 1.78
CA ALA A 41 4.39 -8.45 2.78
C ALA A 41 4.23 -6.94 3.06
N GLY A 42 5.34 -6.21 3.11
CA GLY A 42 5.40 -4.77 3.35
C GLY A 42 6.73 -4.14 2.95
N PHE A 43 6.78 -2.81 3.06
CA PHE A 43 7.97 -2.00 2.77
C PHE A 43 8.97 -2.20 3.90
N SER A 44 10.25 -2.31 3.55
CA SER A 44 11.29 -2.33 4.58
C SER A 44 11.45 -0.96 5.21
N LEU A 45 12.04 -0.90 6.40
CA LEU A 45 12.34 0.37 7.06
C LEU A 45 13.31 1.23 6.23
N SER A 46 14.26 0.60 5.53
CA SER A 46 15.16 1.30 4.61
C SER A 46 14.42 1.92 3.43
N GLU A 47 13.42 1.25 2.86
CA GLU A 47 12.62 1.80 1.76
C GLU A 47 11.79 3.03 2.20
N LEU A 48 11.28 3.01 3.43
CA LEU A 48 10.58 4.15 4.02
C LEU A 48 11.53 5.32 4.27
N ASP A 49 12.70 5.06 4.86
CA ASP A 49 13.73 6.07 5.12
C ASP A 49 14.23 6.72 3.82
N ASP A 50 14.55 5.92 2.80
CA ASP A 50 14.95 6.39 1.47
C ASP A 50 13.84 7.21 0.78
N ALA A 51 12.57 6.91 1.08
CA ALA A 51 11.42 7.67 0.58
C ALA A 51 11.15 8.94 1.41
N GLY A 52 11.86 9.15 2.53
CA GLY A 52 11.63 10.25 3.47
C GLY A 52 10.31 10.10 4.24
N ILE A 53 9.88 8.87 4.49
CA ILE A 53 8.63 8.53 5.18
C ILE A 53 8.98 7.95 6.54
N ASN A 54 8.51 8.57 7.63
CA ASN A 54 8.61 7.98 8.95
C ASN A 54 7.49 6.95 9.19
N ILE A 55 7.64 6.11 10.21
CA ILE A 55 6.69 5.04 10.52
C ILE A 55 5.30 5.59 10.83
N ASP A 56 5.21 6.70 11.57
CA ASP A 56 3.92 7.32 11.92
C ASP A 56 3.14 7.76 10.67
N VAL A 57 3.81 8.39 9.70
CA VAL A 57 3.19 8.77 8.42
C VAL A 57 2.84 7.53 7.60
N ALA A 58 3.68 6.49 7.61
CA ALA A 58 3.36 5.24 6.94
C ALA A 58 2.08 4.60 7.49
N GLU A 59 1.89 4.59 8.81
CA GLU A 59 0.67 4.12 9.46
C GLU A 59 -0.54 4.98 9.09
N GLN A 60 -0.42 6.31 9.16
CA GLN A 60 -1.50 7.24 8.78
C GLN A 60 -1.94 7.06 7.32
N LEU A 61 -0.99 6.76 6.43
CA LEU A 61 -1.24 6.50 5.02
C LEU A 61 -1.67 5.06 4.73
N GLY A 62 -1.70 4.18 5.74
CA GLY A 62 -2.05 2.77 5.60
C GLY A 62 -1.05 1.97 4.76
N LEU A 63 0.22 2.38 4.74
CA LEU A 63 1.28 1.66 4.04
C LEU A 63 1.57 0.34 4.78
N PRO A 64 1.67 -0.80 4.06
CA PRO A 64 2.09 -2.04 4.68
C PRO A 64 3.59 -1.98 4.97
N VAL A 65 3.97 -2.16 6.23
CA VAL A 65 5.38 -2.13 6.67
C VAL A 65 5.80 -3.51 7.15
N ASP A 66 6.99 -3.94 6.72
CA ASP A 66 7.64 -5.17 7.16
C ASP A 66 8.99 -4.82 7.79
N ALA A 67 8.99 -4.66 9.12
CA ALA A 67 10.17 -4.30 9.89
C ALA A 67 11.26 -5.40 9.90
N GLY A 68 10.90 -6.65 9.56
CA GLY A 68 11.84 -7.75 9.48
C GLY A 68 12.57 -7.84 8.14
N ARG A 69 12.09 -7.14 7.12
CA ARG A 69 12.68 -7.14 5.78
C ARG A 69 13.85 -6.16 5.71
N ILE A 70 14.99 -6.65 5.23
CA ILE A 70 16.23 -5.88 5.13
C ILE A 70 16.48 -5.47 3.68
N GLY A 71 17.01 -4.25 3.50
CA GLY A 71 17.45 -3.73 2.21
C GLY A 71 16.39 -2.87 1.51
N ALA A 72 16.83 -2.16 0.48
CA ALA A 72 15.97 -1.25 -0.28
C ALA A 72 15.92 -1.66 -1.75
N TYR A 73 14.73 -1.59 -2.33
CA TYR A 73 14.54 -1.75 -3.77
C TYR A 73 14.10 -0.43 -4.39
N GLY A 74 14.95 0.14 -5.23
CA GLY A 74 14.74 1.48 -5.82
C GLY A 74 13.34 1.72 -6.42
N PRO A 75 12.75 0.77 -7.17
CA PRO A 75 11.38 0.92 -7.68
C PRO A 75 10.32 1.09 -6.59
N ASN A 76 10.47 0.45 -5.42
CA ASN A 76 9.56 0.62 -4.30
C ASN A 76 9.67 2.04 -3.72
N VAL A 77 10.90 2.55 -3.59
CA VAL A 77 11.16 3.91 -3.10
C VAL A 77 10.53 4.96 -4.02
N SER A 78 10.68 4.81 -5.34
CA SER A 78 10.03 5.68 -6.31
C SER A 78 8.50 5.64 -6.19
N ALA A 79 7.92 4.44 -6.08
CA ALA A 79 6.47 4.30 -5.91
C ALA A 79 5.96 4.94 -4.61
N LEU A 80 6.72 4.88 -3.52
CA LEU A 80 6.40 5.55 -2.26
C LEU A 80 6.40 7.07 -2.42
N ARG A 81 7.41 7.64 -3.09
CA ARG A 81 7.49 9.09 -3.34
C ARG A 81 6.34 9.59 -4.21
N ASP A 82 6.01 8.85 -5.26
CA ASP A 82 4.88 9.17 -6.15
C ASP A 82 3.56 9.11 -5.38
N PHE A 83 3.38 8.08 -4.56
CA PHE A 83 2.18 7.91 -3.74
C PHE A 83 2.01 9.04 -2.72
N VAL A 84 3.07 9.40 -1.99
CA VAL A 84 3.03 10.52 -1.03
C VAL A 84 2.74 11.84 -1.75
N THR A 85 3.34 12.04 -2.92
CA THR A 85 3.08 13.23 -3.74
C THR A 85 1.61 13.31 -4.17
N ALA A 86 1.03 12.18 -4.61
CA ALA A 86 -0.37 12.09 -4.96
C ALA A 86 -1.29 12.29 -3.74
N ALA A 87 -0.95 11.72 -2.58
CA ALA A 87 -1.73 11.83 -1.35
C ALA A 87 -1.79 13.26 -0.78
N ARG A 88 -0.76 14.08 -1.07
CA ARG A 88 -0.71 15.49 -0.69
C ARG A 88 -1.52 16.42 -1.60
N ARG A 89 -1.89 15.98 -2.80
CA ARG A 89 -2.72 16.78 -3.70
C ARG A 89 -4.19 16.50 -3.39
N PRO A 90 -4.95 17.47 -2.84
CA PRO A 90 -6.39 17.28 -2.68
C PRO A 90 -7.02 17.17 -4.08
N THR A 91 -7.61 16.02 -4.37
CA THR A 91 -8.58 15.85 -5.48
C THR A 91 -9.90 16.52 -5.16
#